data_AF-A0A1M4VEK0-F1
#
_entry.id   AF-A0A1M4VEK0-F1
#
_cell.length_a   1.000
_cell.length_b   1.000
_cell.length_c   1.000
_cell.angle_alpha   90.00
_cell.angle_beta   90.00
_cell.angle_gamma   90.00
#
_symmetry.space_group_name_H-M   'P 1'
#
loop_
_entity.id
_entity.type
_entity.pdbx_description
1 polymer ?
#
loop_
_entity_poly.entity_id
_entity_poly.type
_entity_poly.pdbx_seq_one_letter_code
_entity_poly.pdbx_strand_id
1 'polypeptide(L)'
;MERYNHLRLQRLVPVNPRRVRPGRSNVTVPSDPRAHAQELSRQLERVVITADKQEPGFDPNLLLKIKAVGIQPDDLESIEGLRVVSQEGSELVVLFASQEGLDEFRRRLAQMSRGEVPTRKDIIFAVKGIEGWTPEDRQGPALRQEGIPEEEPFIVDVELWPLERGPRREQMLNYFENWCTKKNIVKIDRVNQENIVMYRLKVTRESLQAILLHRDVRLVDLPPRYQLSVSLVHMSLRDLPEIPSPPDGAPGVVVLDSGVATGHPLLASAIGDAQSFFPGLGPQDESGHGTMVCGLALYGDIEKCLNEGRFIPEFRIFSGRIIDAANRNDTGFVENHIIAAVKYFVEHYNCRIFNLSFGDLRKIYLDGHVRGLATVLDSLAREYQVLFVVSAGNFEGTDVIPVDWRSEYPDYLFSPEARIIDPAPALNVLTVGSLARYEQPRMGQRHPHDVGYQPIARRDQPSPFTRTGPGPRKAIKPEVVEYGGNFSVDLRLSNHVAGPTDGLGEISTAHNFATGNLFKVDRGTSFAAPKIAYLAGLLLRRYPDAGPNLLRALIVAHSRCPEATIKLFNGDLEKIFNVVGYGKPDWEKVVYSFENKVTLINQEEIEGESHHFYEIPLPEDFFGRQREGCGG
;
A
#
# COMPACT_ATOMS: atom_id res chain seq x y z
N MET A 1 6.89 18.18 -22.59
CA MET A 1 6.25 19.20 -21.74
C MET A 1 7.36 20.03 -21.12
N GLU A 2 7.33 21.35 -21.26
CA GLU A 2 8.37 22.20 -20.68
C GLU A 2 8.30 22.18 -19.14
N ARG A 3 9.47 22.20 -18.50
CA ARG A 3 9.63 22.16 -17.04
C ARG A 3 10.00 23.54 -16.53
N TYR A 4 9.21 24.08 -15.61
CA TYR A 4 9.43 25.39 -15.00
C TYR A 4 9.69 25.28 -13.51
N ASN A 5 10.23 26.35 -12.93
CA ASN A 5 10.29 26.50 -11.48
C ASN A 5 8.91 26.71 -10.87
N HIS A 6 8.76 26.30 -9.61
CA HIS A 6 7.66 26.74 -8.77
C HIS A 6 7.75 28.26 -8.56
N LEU A 7 6.60 28.92 -8.60
CA LEU A 7 6.55 30.38 -8.47
C LEU A 7 6.48 30.74 -6.99
N ARG A 8 7.26 31.74 -6.58
CA ARG A 8 7.19 32.29 -5.23
C ARG A 8 5.98 33.21 -5.10
N LEU A 9 5.14 32.96 -4.11
CA LEU A 9 4.05 33.86 -3.73
C LEU A 9 4.59 35.04 -2.93
N GLN A 10 4.17 36.25 -3.27
CA GLN A 10 4.48 37.45 -2.51
C GLN A 10 3.34 37.78 -1.55
N ARG A 11 3.68 38.05 -0.29
CA ARG A 11 2.72 38.40 0.76
C ARG A 11 2.26 39.86 0.60
N LEU A 12 0.94 40.07 0.64
CA LEU A 12 0.28 41.37 0.78
C LEU A 12 0.16 41.79 2.26
N VAL A 13 0.17 43.10 2.53
CA VAL A 13 0.05 43.71 3.86
C VAL A 13 -1.26 44.52 3.91
N PRO A 14 -2.15 44.47 4.96
CA PRO A 14 -1.91 44.11 6.38
C PRO A 14 -2.78 42.96 6.98
N VAL A 15 -2.48 42.59 8.24
CA VAL A 15 -3.00 41.45 9.06
C VAL A 15 -4.34 41.74 9.78
N ASN A 16 -5.29 40.79 9.85
CA ASN A 16 -6.57 40.88 10.61
C ASN A 16 -6.87 39.61 11.43
N PRO A 17 -7.65 39.63 12.53
CA PRO A 17 -7.92 38.45 13.41
C PRO A 17 -9.08 37.52 12.98
N ARG A 18 -9.03 36.23 13.35
CA ARG A 18 -9.98 35.14 12.96
C ARG A 18 -10.99 34.78 14.06
N ARG A 19 -12.22 34.39 13.66
CA ARG A 19 -13.22 33.70 14.53
C ARG A 19 -13.61 32.33 13.97
N VAL A 20 -13.82 31.35 14.83
CA VAL A 20 -14.20 29.96 14.48
C VAL A 20 -15.49 29.55 15.21
N ARG A 21 -16.37 28.78 14.54
CA ARG A 21 -17.56 28.11 15.13
C ARG A 21 -17.40 26.58 15.08
N PRO A 22 -17.93 25.81 16.05
CA PRO A 22 -17.90 24.36 16.00
C PRO A 22 -19.18 23.77 15.39
N GLY A 23 -19.02 22.69 14.62
CA GLY A 23 -20.10 21.83 14.12
C GLY A 23 -20.28 20.57 14.98
N ARG A 24 -21.49 20.00 14.96
CA ARG A 24 -21.87 18.72 15.59
C ARG A 24 -22.06 17.62 14.55
N SER A 25 -21.88 16.36 14.94
CA SER A 25 -22.36 15.16 14.25
C SER A 25 -23.21 14.30 15.19
N ASN A 26 -24.05 13.43 14.62
CA ASN A 26 -24.87 12.41 15.29
C ASN A 26 -24.83 11.10 14.47
N VAL A 27 -25.17 9.96 15.09
CA VAL A 27 -26.33 9.07 14.76
C VAL A 27 -26.30 7.75 15.56
N THR A 28 -27.50 7.19 15.81
CA THR A 28 -27.87 5.92 16.50
C THR A 28 -29.06 5.22 15.79
N VAL A 29 -29.35 3.96 16.17
CA VAL A 29 -30.57 3.08 16.00
C VAL A 29 -31.62 3.43 14.91
N PRO A 30 -32.07 2.45 14.07
CA PRO A 30 -33.13 2.69 13.08
C PRO A 30 -34.42 3.22 13.71
N SER A 31 -34.95 4.31 13.17
CA SER A 31 -36.12 5.02 13.72
C SER A 31 -37.46 4.29 13.52
N ASP A 32 -37.56 3.35 12.58
CA ASP A 32 -38.77 2.57 12.30
C ASP A 32 -38.44 1.09 11.98
N PRO A 33 -38.61 0.17 12.95
CA PRO A 33 -38.40 -1.26 12.76
C PRO A 33 -39.33 -1.92 11.72
N ARG A 34 -40.57 -1.44 11.51
CA ARG A 34 -41.50 -2.07 10.55
C ARG A 34 -41.08 -1.78 9.12
N ALA A 35 -40.77 -0.52 8.83
CA ALA A 35 -40.25 -0.10 7.54
C ALA A 35 -38.94 -0.80 7.20
N HIS A 36 -38.08 -0.99 8.21
CA HIS A 36 -36.82 -1.71 8.05
C HIS A 36 -37.03 -3.19 7.67
N ALA A 37 -37.94 -3.91 8.34
CA ALA A 37 -38.26 -5.31 7.99
C ALA A 37 -38.88 -5.46 6.58
N GLN A 38 -39.74 -4.53 6.18
CA GLN A 38 -40.34 -4.53 4.85
C GLN A 38 -39.28 -4.30 3.76
N GLU A 39 -38.32 -3.40 4.00
CA GLU A 39 -37.23 -3.15 3.08
C GLU A 39 -36.31 -4.37 2.94
N LEU A 40 -35.93 -5.01 4.05
CA LEU A 40 -35.15 -6.25 4.02
C LEU A 40 -35.90 -7.39 3.32
N SER A 41 -37.23 -7.47 3.46
CA SER A 41 -38.04 -8.49 2.76
C SER A 41 -38.01 -8.28 1.24
N ARG A 42 -38.18 -7.03 0.79
CA ARG A 42 -38.11 -6.66 -0.63
C ARG A 42 -36.72 -6.93 -1.21
N GLN A 43 -35.67 -6.65 -0.44
CA GLN A 43 -34.29 -6.95 -0.82
C GLN A 43 -34.09 -8.46 -0.99
N LEU A 44 -34.53 -9.27 -0.02
CA LEU A 44 -34.42 -10.73 -0.09
C LEU A 44 -35.17 -11.33 -1.30
N GLU A 45 -36.39 -10.85 -1.60
CA GLU A 45 -37.13 -11.29 -2.80
C GLU A 45 -36.36 -11.00 -4.09
N ARG A 46 -35.74 -9.82 -4.20
CA ARG A 46 -34.90 -9.47 -5.35
C ARG A 46 -33.71 -10.41 -5.48
N VAL A 47 -33.05 -10.73 -4.37
CA VAL A 47 -31.89 -11.64 -4.37
C VAL A 47 -32.26 -13.01 -4.91
N VAL A 48 -33.39 -13.58 -4.45
CA VAL A 48 -33.89 -14.88 -4.94
C VAL A 48 -34.16 -14.84 -6.45
N ILE A 49 -34.82 -13.78 -6.95
CA ILE A 49 -35.07 -13.61 -8.39
C ILE A 49 -33.77 -13.46 -9.20
N THR A 50 -32.78 -12.75 -8.67
CA THR A 50 -31.47 -12.62 -9.35
C THR A 50 -30.66 -13.91 -9.31
N ALA A 51 -30.81 -14.72 -8.27
CA ALA A 51 -30.09 -15.98 -8.16
C ALA A 51 -30.54 -17.03 -9.18
N ASP A 52 -31.81 -17.00 -9.61
CA ASP A 52 -32.31 -17.86 -10.71
C ASP A 52 -31.65 -17.55 -12.07
N LYS A 53 -30.99 -16.39 -12.19
CA LYS A 53 -30.21 -16.02 -13.39
C LYS A 53 -28.73 -16.44 -13.31
N GLN A 54 -28.29 -16.97 -12.18
CA GLN A 54 -26.92 -17.45 -11.98
C GLN A 54 -26.76 -18.89 -12.50
N GLU A 55 -25.56 -19.24 -12.93
CA GLU A 55 -25.24 -20.62 -13.32
C GLU A 55 -25.22 -21.50 -12.05
N PRO A 56 -25.89 -22.67 -12.07
CA PRO A 56 -25.99 -23.52 -10.90
C PRO A 56 -24.61 -24.03 -10.47
N GLY A 57 -24.38 -24.09 -9.16
CA GLY A 57 -23.20 -24.71 -8.56
C GLY A 57 -23.44 -26.16 -8.18
N PHE A 58 -22.41 -26.80 -7.65
CA PHE A 58 -22.49 -28.14 -7.06
C PHE A 58 -23.41 -28.15 -5.82
N ASP A 59 -23.32 -27.11 -4.99
CA ASP A 59 -24.27 -26.89 -3.88
C ASP A 59 -25.49 -26.09 -4.38
N PRO A 60 -26.73 -26.60 -4.22
CA PRO A 60 -27.94 -25.87 -4.63
C PRO A 60 -28.26 -24.64 -3.77
N ASN A 61 -27.61 -24.46 -2.61
CA ASN A 61 -27.86 -23.37 -1.68
C ASN A 61 -27.59 -21.98 -2.30
N LEU A 62 -28.31 -20.96 -1.80
CA LEU A 62 -28.21 -19.58 -2.29
C LEU A 62 -27.13 -18.79 -1.54
N LEU A 63 -26.30 -18.05 -2.29
CA LEU A 63 -25.31 -17.11 -1.73
C LEU A 63 -25.95 -15.77 -1.40
N LEU A 64 -25.95 -15.40 -0.12
CA LEU A 64 -26.41 -14.12 0.38
C LEU A 64 -25.24 -13.30 0.92
N LYS A 65 -25.23 -12.02 0.60
CA LYS A 65 -24.35 -10.99 1.16
C LYS A 65 -25.16 -10.17 2.15
N ILE A 66 -24.87 -10.31 3.44
CA ILE A 66 -25.56 -9.61 4.52
C ILE A 66 -24.64 -8.51 5.06
N LYS A 67 -25.09 -7.26 4.98
CA LYS A 67 -24.46 -6.16 5.71
C LYS A 67 -25.06 -6.13 7.11
N ALA A 68 -24.28 -6.36 8.16
CA ALA A 68 -24.73 -6.31 9.54
C ALA A 68 -23.74 -5.59 10.46
N VAL A 69 -24.24 -4.77 11.39
CA VAL A 69 -23.40 -3.98 12.32
C VAL A 69 -23.61 -4.46 13.76
N GLY A 70 -22.51 -4.82 14.43
CA GLY A 70 -22.52 -5.14 15.87
C GLY A 70 -22.96 -6.55 16.25
N ILE A 71 -22.90 -7.51 15.32
CA ILE A 71 -23.12 -8.95 15.57
C ILE A 71 -21.94 -9.77 15.06
N GLN A 72 -21.69 -10.94 15.66
CA GLN A 72 -20.63 -11.87 15.22
C GLN A 72 -21.17 -12.85 14.16
N PRO A 73 -20.32 -13.44 13.29
CA PRO A 73 -20.71 -14.47 12.33
C PRO A 73 -21.53 -15.62 12.93
N ASP A 74 -21.10 -16.13 14.08
CA ASP A 74 -21.75 -17.22 14.82
C ASP A 74 -23.20 -16.86 15.22
N ASP A 75 -23.51 -15.57 15.35
CA ASP A 75 -24.87 -15.14 15.63
C ASP A 75 -25.80 -15.41 14.45
N LEU A 76 -25.31 -15.27 13.22
CA LEU A 76 -26.08 -15.55 12.00
C LEU A 76 -26.27 -17.07 11.81
N GLU A 77 -25.25 -17.89 12.12
CA GLU A 77 -25.33 -19.36 12.03
C GLU A 77 -26.29 -20.00 13.04
N SER A 78 -26.68 -19.28 14.09
CA SER A 78 -27.74 -19.74 15.01
C SER A 78 -29.11 -19.91 14.35
N ILE A 79 -29.31 -19.33 13.16
CA ILE A 79 -30.52 -19.51 12.37
C ILE A 79 -30.30 -20.76 11.54
N GLU A 80 -31.03 -21.82 11.88
CA GLU A 80 -30.95 -23.12 11.22
C GLU A 80 -31.10 -22.95 9.69
N GLY A 81 -30.14 -23.50 8.93
CA GLY A 81 -30.10 -23.36 7.48
C GLY A 81 -29.27 -22.19 6.93
N LEU A 82 -28.72 -21.31 7.78
CA LEU A 82 -27.70 -20.34 7.39
C LEU A 82 -26.30 -20.83 7.76
N ARG A 83 -25.38 -20.85 6.80
CA ARG A 83 -23.97 -21.19 7.01
C ARG A 83 -23.10 -20.02 6.57
N VAL A 84 -22.31 -19.45 7.47
CA VAL A 84 -21.36 -18.40 7.11
C VAL A 84 -20.18 -19.02 6.37
N VAL A 85 -19.80 -18.37 5.28
CA VAL A 85 -18.76 -18.85 4.36
C VAL A 85 -17.54 -17.95 4.39
N SER A 86 -17.78 -16.65 4.52
CA SER A 86 -16.75 -15.62 4.51
C SER A 86 -17.26 -14.38 5.21
N GLN A 87 -16.35 -13.62 5.82
CA GLN A 87 -16.61 -12.31 6.37
C GLN A 87 -15.68 -11.31 5.67
N GLU A 88 -16.22 -10.20 5.15
CA GLU A 88 -15.43 -9.12 4.55
C GLU A 88 -15.49 -7.87 5.44
N GLY A 89 -14.42 -7.59 6.17
CA GLY A 89 -14.37 -6.53 7.17
C GLY A 89 -15.34 -6.75 8.35
N SER A 90 -15.64 -5.67 9.08
CA SER A 90 -16.44 -5.76 10.33
C SER A 90 -17.95 -5.74 10.12
N GLU A 91 -18.43 -5.49 8.89
CA GLU A 91 -19.86 -5.28 8.62
C GLU A 91 -20.46 -6.22 7.57
N LEU A 92 -19.66 -7.00 6.83
CA LEU A 92 -20.17 -7.81 5.72
C LEU A 92 -19.97 -9.29 5.99
N VAL A 93 -21.05 -10.06 5.93
CA VAL A 93 -21.04 -11.52 6.10
C VAL A 93 -21.66 -12.18 4.87
N VAL A 94 -20.94 -13.11 4.26
CA VAL A 94 -21.41 -13.94 3.15
C VAL A 94 -21.82 -15.29 3.70
N LEU A 95 -23.04 -15.71 3.39
CA LEU A 95 -23.62 -16.96 3.88
C LEU A 95 -24.36 -17.74 2.78
N PHE A 96 -24.25 -19.06 2.85
CA PHE A 96 -25.19 -19.95 2.16
C PHE A 96 -26.46 -20.05 2.97
N ALA A 97 -27.59 -19.86 2.30
CA ALA A 97 -28.89 -20.09 2.85
C ALA A 97 -29.54 -21.29 2.15
N SER A 98 -29.85 -22.32 2.93
CA SER A 98 -30.73 -23.40 2.49
C SER A 98 -32.15 -22.86 2.29
N GLN A 99 -33.00 -23.62 1.60
CA GLN A 99 -34.41 -23.27 1.44
C GLN A 99 -35.11 -23.09 2.80
N GLU A 100 -34.79 -23.96 3.77
CA GLU A 100 -35.32 -23.92 5.14
C GLU A 100 -34.85 -22.64 5.88
N GLY A 101 -33.57 -22.28 5.76
CA GLY A 101 -33.03 -21.07 6.39
C GLY A 101 -33.60 -19.78 5.80
N LEU A 102 -33.85 -19.74 4.48
CA LEU A 102 -34.52 -18.63 3.81
C LEU A 102 -35.96 -18.46 4.27
N ASP A 103 -36.70 -19.55 4.40
CA ASP A 103 -38.10 -19.52 4.81
C ASP A 103 -38.24 -19.12 6.28
N GLU A 104 -37.31 -19.57 7.14
CA GLU A 104 -37.22 -19.12 8.53
C GLU A 104 -36.91 -17.62 8.64
N PHE A 105 -35.96 -17.12 7.84
CA PHE A 105 -35.61 -15.69 7.83
C PHE A 105 -36.78 -14.83 7.33
N ARG A 106 -37.48 -15.26 6.27
CA ARG A 106 -38.72 -14.63 5.76
C ARG A 106 -39.81 -14.59 6.83
N ARG A 107 -40.00 -15.69 7.56
CA ARG A 107 -40.99 -15.77 8.63
C ARG A 107 -40.73 -14.72 9.70
N ARG A 108 -39.48 -14.53 10.12
CA ARG A 108 -39.10 -13.53 11.12
C ARG A 108 -39.27 -12.09 10.63
N LEU A 109 -38.91 -11.80 9.39
CA LEU A 109 -39.18 -10.49 8.79
C LEU A 109 -40.68 -10.19 8.74
N ALA A 110 -41.51 -11.17 8.36
CA ALA A 110 -42.96 -11.04 8.30
C ALA A 110 -43.59 -10.81 9.68
N GLN A 111 -43.08 -11.47 10.74
CA GLN A 111 -43.48 -11.20 12.13
C GLN A 111 -43.20 -9.74 12.51
N MET A 112 -41.99 -9.26 12.23
CA MET A 112 -41.57 -7.89 12.54
C MET A 112 -42.36 -6.83 11.75
N SER A 113 -42.70 -7.11 10.48
CA SER A 113 -43.58 -6.24 9.68
C SER A 113 -45.00 -6.14 10.24
N ARG A 114 -45.51 -7.17 10.92
CA ARG A 114 -46.79 -7.15 11.64
C ARG A 114 -46.70 -6.48 13.03
N GLY A 115 -45.50 -6.10 13.46
CA GLY A 115 -45.24 -5.51 14.77
C GLY A 115 -45.11 -6.52 15.91
N GLU A 116 -44.91 -7.80 15.58
CA GLU A 116 -44.58 -8.85 16.54
C GLU A 116 -43.07 -8.81 16.86
N VAL A 117 -42.65 -9.37 17.99
CA VAL A 117 -41.24 -9.44 18.39
C VAL A 117 -40.67 -10.82 18.01
N PRO A 118 -39.82 -10.92 16.98
CA PRO A 118 -39.20 -12.19 16.61
C PRO A 118 -38.13 -12.61 17.62
N THR A 119 -37.86 -13.91 17.70
CA THR A 119 -36.72 -14.45 18.44
C THR A 119 -35.41 -13.91 17.86
N ARG A 120 -34.51 -13.44 18.73
CA ARG A 120 -33.23 -12.77 18.37
C ARG A 120 -33.42 -11.54 17.45
N LYS A 121 -34.35 -10.64 17.81
CA LYS A 121 -34.61 -9.37 17.08
C LYS A 121 -33.38 -8.48 16.88
N ASP A 122 -32.41 -8.59 17.78
CA ASP A 122 -31.10 -7.95 17.76
C ASP A 122 -30.31 -8.28 16.50
N ILE A 123 -30.36 -9.53 16.03
CA ILE A 123 -29.72 -9.95 14.78
C ILE A 123 -30.39 -9.28 13.58
N ILE A 124 -31.72 -9.24 13.56
CA ILE A 124 -32.48 -8.63 12.46
C ILE A 124 -32.27 -7.11 12.43
N PHE A 125 -32.17 -6.46 13.59
CA PHE A 125 -31.85 -5.03 13.68
C PHE A 125 -30.40 -4.71 13.30
N ALA A 126 -29.49 -5.66 13.51
CA ALA A 126 -28.11 -5.53 13.11
C ALA A 126 -27.95 -5.59 11.58
N VAL A 127 -28.77 -6.39 10.88
CA VAL A 127 -28.80 -6.48 9.42
C VAL A 127 -29.25 -5.16 8.80
N LYS A 128 -28.36 -4.46 8.10
CA LYS A 128 -28.59 -3.19 7.39
C LYS A 128 -28.92 -3.38 5.91
N GLY A 129 -28.63 -4.55 5.34
CA GLY A 129 -28.97 -4.85 3.94
C GLY A 129 -28.72 -6.30 3.57
N ILE A 130 -29.45 -6.78 2.56
CA ILE A 130 -29.33 -8.12 1.98
C ILE A 130 -29.14 -7.98 0.47
N GLU A 131 -28.05 -8.51 -0.04
CA GLU A 131 -27.69 -8.48 -1.46
C GLU A 131 -27.32 -9.90 -1.93
N GLY A 132 -27.36 -10.13 -3.24
CA GLY A 132 -26.84 -11.37 -3.83
C GLY A 132 -25.36 -11.23 -4.13
N TRP A 133 -24.62 -12.33 -4.15
CA TRP A 133 -23.23 -12.30 -4.63
C TRP A 133 -23.21 -12.05 -6.13
N THR A 134 -22.72 -10.89 -6.57
CA THR A 134 -22.81 -10.41 -7.97
C THR A 134 -21.59 -10.82 -8.83
N PRO A 135 -21.65 -10.69 -10.17
CA PRO A 135 -20.47 -10.75 -11.02
C PRO A 135 -19.38 -9.78 -10.59
N GLU A 136 -19.74 -8.56 -10.18
CA GLU A 136 -18.81 -7.53 -9.74
C GLU A 136 -18.10 -7.93 -8.44
N ASP A 137 -18.82 -8.53 -7.49
CA ASP A 137 -18.26 -9.06 -6.24
C ASP A 137 -17.22 -10.17 -6.51
N ARG A 138 -17.44 -10.99 -7.56
CA ARG A 138 -16.50 -12.05 -7.97
C ARG A 138 -15.27 -11.56 -8.72
N GLN A 139 -15.21 -10.29 -9.15
CA GLN A 139 -14.01 -9.79 -9.84
C GLN A 139 -12.90 -9.49 -8.85
N GLY A 140 -11.73 -10.08 -9.07
CA GLY A 140 -10.52 -9.77 -8.34
C GLY A 140 -9.94 -8.40 -8.70
N PRO A 141 -8.96 -7.92 -7.91
CA PRO A 141 -8.47 -6.56 -8.05
C PRO A 141 -7.87 -6.23 -9.42
N ALA A 142 -7.13 -7.16 -10.05
CA ALA A 142 -6.52 -6.90 -11.35
C ALA A 142 -7.57 -6.81 -12.46
N LEU A 143 -8.57 -7.69 -12.46
CA LEU A 143 -9.68 -7.65 -13.41
C LEU A 143 -10.53 -6.37 -13.26
N ARG A 144 -10.78 -5.90 -12.03
CA ARG A 144 -11.46 -4.61 -11.77
C ARG A 144 -10.62 -3.39 -12.17
N GLN A 145 -9.30 -3.51 -12.13
CA GLN A 145 -8.38 -2.41 -12.42
C GLN A 145 -8.09 -2.29 -13.91
N GLU A 146 -7.70 -3.39 -14.55
CA GLU A 146 -7.28 -3.45 -15.95
C GLU A 146 -8.47 -3.63 -16.90
N GLY A 147 -9.60 -4.16 -16.40
CA GLY A 147 -10.73 -4.54 -17.23
C GLY A 147 -10.51 -5.88 -17.94
N ILE A 148 -11.47 -6.25 -18.79
CA ILE A 148 -11.40 -7.49 -19.56
C ILE A 148 -10.42 -7.29 -20.73
N PRO A 149 -9.45 -8.20 -20.95
CA PRO A 149 -8.49 -8.10 -22.05
C PRO A 149 -9.17 -7.94 -23.42
N GLU A 150 -8.57 -7.12 -24.28
CA GLU A 150 -9.11 -6.86 -25.61
C GLU A 150 -8.99 -8.08 -26.54
N GLU A 151 -7.83 -8.75 -26.49
CA GLU A 151 -7.51 -9.92 -27.29
C GLU A 151 -8.09 -11.21 -26.67
N GLU A 152 -8.73 -12.02 -27.51
CA GLU A 152 -9.23 -13.34 -27.15
C GLU A 152 -8.51 -14.46 -27.90
N PRO A 153 -8.34 -15.64 -27.29
CA PRO A 153 -8.66 -15.98 -25.89
C PRO A 153 -7.59 -15.50 -24.90
N PHE A 154 -7.98 -15.23 -23.66
CA PHE A 154 -7.09 -14.80 -22.58
C PHE A 154 -7.14 -15.76 -21.40
N ILE A 155 -6.24 -15.57 -20.42
CA ILE A 155 -6.12 -16.43 -19.23
C ILE A 155 -6.71 -15.70 -18.03
N VAL A 156 -7.47 -16.43 -17.22
CA VAL A 156 -7.96 -15.99 -15.91
C VAL A 156 -7.64 -17.02 -14.84
N ASP A 157 -7.45 -16.53 -13.63
CA ASP A 157 -7.33 -17.34 -12.43
C ASP A 157 -8.69 -17.34 -11.70
N VAL A 158 -9.23 -18.52 -11.40
CA VAL A 158 -10.56 -18.73 -10.82
C VAL A 158 -10.43 -19.46 -9.49
N GLU A 159 -10.86 -18.83 -8.40
CA GLU A 159 -10.96 -19.44 -7.08
C GLU A 159 -12.38 -19.96 -6.85
N LEU A 160 -12.51 -21.21 -6.39
CA LEU A 160 -13.78 -21.78 -5.96
C LEU A 160 -13.91 -21.72 -4.44
N TRP A 161 -15.15 -21.71 -3.94
CA TRP A 161 -15.41 -21.83 -2.50
C TRP A 161 -14.88 -23.18 -1.96
N PRO A 162 -13.97 -23.21 -0.97
CA PRO A 162 -13.37 -24.44 -0.46
C PRO A 162 -14.27 -25.12 0.60
N LEU A 163 -15.56 -25.29 0.32
CA LEU A 163 -16.57 -25.74 1.30
C LEU A 163 -16.55 -27.24 1.55
N GLU A 164 -16.34 -28.01 0.49
CA GLU A 164 -16.45 -29.46 0.48
C GLU A 164 -15.14 -30.12 0.90
N ARG A 165 -15.26 -31.23 1.64
CA ARG A 165 -14.13 -32.03 2.13
C ARG A 165 -14.24 -33.48 1.68
N GLY A 166 -13.11 -34.16 1.60
CA GLY A 166 -13.04 -35.60 1.25
C GLY A 166 -13.73 -35.92 -0.08
N PRO A 167 -14.54 -36.99 -0.17
CA PRO A 167 -15.15 -37.43 -1.43
C PRO A 167 -16.09 -36.41 -2.10
N ARG A 168 -16.80 -35.57 -1.32
CA ARG A 168 -17.69 -34.54 -1.90
C ARG A 168 -16.91 -33.46 -2.61
N ARG A 169 -15.70 -33.17 -2.15
CA ARG A 169 -14.80 -32.23 -2.81
C ARG A 169 -14.44 -32.69 -4.21
N GLU A 170 -14.06 -33.95 -4.37
CA GLU A 170 -13.76 -34.52 -5.70
C GLU A 170 -14.99 -34.50 -6.61
N GLN A 171 -16.20 -34.71 -6.07
CA GLN A 171 -17.44 -34.57 -6.83
C GLN A 171 -17.68 -33.13 -7.31
N MET A 172 -17.47 -32.14 -6.43
CA MET A 172 -17.55 -30.71 -6.76
C MET A 172 -16.54 -30.34 -7.86
N LEU A 173 -15.29 -30.78 -7.75
CA LEU A 173 -14.26 -30.52 -8.75
C LEU A 173 -14.64 -31.14 -10.11
N ASN A 174 -15.10 -32.40 -10.11
CA ASN A 174 -15.56 -33.06 -11.34
C ASN A 174 -16.79 -32.36 -11.94
N TYR A 175 -17.71 -31.87 -11.11
CA TYR A 175 -18.88 -31.10 -11.57
C TYR A 175 -18.43 -29.83 -12.29
N PHE A 176 -17.55 -29.04 -11.68
CA PHE A 176 -17.03 -27.80 -12.24
C PHE A 176 -16.22 -28.04 -13.53
N GLU A 177 -15.36 -29.06 -13.56
CA GLU A 177 -14.56 -29.39 -14.75
C GLU A 177 -15.43 -29.87 -15.93
N ASN A 178 -16.49 -30.63 -15.65
CA ASN A 178 -17.48 -31.03 -16.65
C ASN A 178 -18.26 -29.81 -17.18
N TRP A 179 -18.63 -28.87 -16.31
CA TRP A 179 -19.26 -27.62 -16.72
C TRP A 179 -18.33 -26.78 -17.61
N CYS A 180 -17.05 -26.65 -17.24
CA CYS A 180 -16.03 -25.97 -18.06
C CYS A 180 -15.95 -26.59 -19.46
N THR A 181 -15.90 -27.92 -19.55
CA THR A 181 -15.85 -28.65 -20.83
C THR A 181 -17.07 -28.34 -21.70
N LYS A 182 -18.28 -28.31 -21.12
CA LYS A 182 -19.52 -27.97 -21.85
C LYS A 182 -19.53 -26.53 -22.37
N LYS A 183 -18.86 -25.61 -21.69
CA LYS A 183 -18.76 -24.19 -22.06
C LYS A 183 -17.52 -23.89 -22.92
N ASN A 184 -16.79 -24.92 -23.38
CA ASN A 184 -15.53 -24.79 -24.14
C ASN A 184 -14.43 -24.00 -23.40
N ILE A 185 -14.43 -24.05 -22.06
CA ILE A 185 -13.40 -23.44 -21.23
C ILE A 185 -12.25 -24.42 -21.07
N VAL A 186 -11.03 -23.98 -21.39
CA VAL A 186 -9.84 -24.85 -21.33
C VAL A 186 -9.13 -24.69 -19.99
N LYS A 187 -9.06 -25.77 -19.22
CA LYS A 187 -8.23 -25.85 -18.00
C LYS A 187 -6.75 -25.91 -18.37
N ILE A 188 -5.96 -24.97 -17.85
CA ILE A 188 -4.49 -24.96 -17.98
C ILE A 188 -3.86 -25.65 -16.77
N ASP A 189 -4.25 -25.23 -15.56
CA ASP A 189 -3.66 -25.72 -14.31
C ASP A 189 -4.67 -25.66 -13.15
N ARG A 190 -4.36 -26.33 -12.03
CA ARG A 190 -5.21 -26.37 -10.82
C ARG A 190 -4.39 -26.56 -9.54
N VAL A 191 -4.73 -25.80 -8.51
CA VAL A 191 -4.36 -26.05 -7.11
C VAL A 191 -5.57 -26.54 -6.33
N ASN A 192 -5.40 -27.62 -5.56
CA ASN A 192 -6.42 -28.21 -4.71
C ASN A 192 -5.81 -28.52 -3.33
N GLN A 193 -6.04 -27.65 -2.35
CA GLN A 193 -5.55 -27.76 -0.96
C GLN A 193 -6.71 -27.54 0.01
N GLU A 194 -6.62 -28.04 1.24
CA GLU A 194 -7.75 -28.06 2.18
C GLU A 194 -8.58 -26.76 2.21
N ASN A 195 -7.89 -25.61 2.30
CA ASN A 195 -8.50 -24.29 2.40
C ASN A 195 -8.53 -23.49 1.09
N ILE A 196 -8.07 -24.03 -0.04
CA ILE A 196 -8.09 -23.31 -1.33
C ILE A 196 -8.26 -24.23 -2.54
N VAL A 197 -9.17 -23.85 -3.44
CA VAL A 197 -9.32 -24.45 -4.77
C VAL A 197 -9.15 -23.35 -5.80
N MET A 198 -8.18 -23.48 -6.69
CA MET A 198 -7.92 -22.48 -7.72
C MET A 198 -7.62 -23.13 -9.07
N TYR A 199 -8.11 -22.54 -10.14
CA TYR A 199 -7.92 -22.97 -11.51
C TYR A 199 -7.31 -21.85 -12.33
N ARG A 200 -6.39 -22.20 -13.24
CA ARG A 200 -6.00 -21.31 -14.34
C ARG A 200 -6.72 -21.75 -15.60
N LEU A 201 -7.56 -20.88 -16.15
CA LEU A 201 -8.45 -21.18 -17.28
C LEU A 201 -8.15 -20.26 -18.46
N LYS A 202 -8.23 -20.80 -19.67
CA LYS A 202 -8.22 -20.04 -20.92
C LYS A 202 -9.65 -19.86 -21.41
N VAL A 203 -10.03 -18.60 -21.58
CA VAL A 203 -11.43 -18.15 -21.71
C VAL A 203 -11.60 -17.13 -22.84
N THR A 204 -12.83 -17.03 -23.36
CA THR A 204 -13.36 -15.90 -24.14
C THR A 204 -14.20 -15.00 -23.23
N ARG A 205 -14.58 -13.78 -23.67
CA ARG A 205 -15.48 -12.89 -22.91
C ARG A 205 -16.81 -13.55 -22.55
N GLU A 206 -17.39 -14.31 -23.48
CA GLU A 206 -18.65 -15.04 -23.24
C GLU A 206 -18.48 -16.04 -22.09
N SER A 207 -17.41 -16.85 -22.14
CA SER A 207 -17.15 -17.82 -21.09
C SER A 207 -16.76 -17.17 -19.75
N LEU A 208 -16.07 -16.01 -19.77
CA LEU A 208 -15.80 -15.22 -18.56
C LEU A 208 -17.09 -14.76 -17.88
N GLN A 209 -18.08 -14.27 -18.65
CA GLN A 209 -19.38 -13.88 -18.10
C GLN A 209 -20.08 -15.07 -17.44
N ALA A 210 -20.01 -16.26 -18.05
CA ALA A 210 -20.56 -17.47 -17.46
C ALA A 210 -19.84 -17.85 -16.15
N ILE A 211 -18.51 -17.72 -16.08
CA ILE A 211 -17.73 -17.98 -14.85
C ILE A 211 -18.12 -16.98 -13.74
N LEU A 212 -18.23 -15.69 -14.06
CA LEU A 212 -18.66 -14.65 -13.11
C LEU A 212 -20.11 -14.82 -12.63
N LEU A 213 -20.90 -15.68 -13.27
CA LEU A 213 -22.25 -16.03 -12.85
C LEU A 213 -22.32 -17.39 -12.15
N HIS A 214 -21.22 -18.13 -12.04
CA HIS A 214 -21.20 -19.47 -11.47
C HIS A 214 -21.19 -19.44 -9.93
N ARG A 215 -22.08 -20.20 -9.29
CA ARG A 215 -22.23 -20.18 -7.81
C ARG A 215 -21.03 -20.73 -7.06
N ASP A 216 -20.36 -21.77 -7.59
CA ASP A 216 -19.15 -22.31 -6.94
C ASP A 216 -17.94 -21.38 -7.04
N VAL A 217 -17.99 -20.36 -7.92
CA VAL A 217 -16.89 -19.40 -8.11
C VAL A 217 -16.95 -18.32 -7.04
N ARG A 218 -15.86 -18.22 -6.27
CA ARG A 218 -15.63 -17.18 -5.27
C ARG A 218 -15.04 -15.92 -5.91
N LEU A 219 -13.96 -16.08 -6.67
CA LEU A 219 -13.17 -14.98 -7.23
C LEU A 219 -12.67 -15.33 -8.64
N VAL A 220 -12.62 -14.36 -9.53
CA VAL A 220 -11.99 -14.44 -10.86
C VAL A 220 -11.08 -13.24 -11.03
N ASP A 221 -9.80 -13.47 -11.31
CA ASP A 221 -8.83 -12.39 -11.50
C ASP A 221 -7.89 -12.65 -12.69
N LEU A 222 -7.14 -11.62 -13.08
CA LEU A 222 -6.11 -11.76 -14.10
C LEU A 222 -4.81 -12.33 -13.49
N PRO A 223 -4.07 -13.18 -14.23
CA PRO A 223 -2.76 -13.65 -13.79
C PRO A 223 -1.78 -12.48 -13.55
N PRO A 224 -0.87 -12.59 -12.56
CA PRO A 224 0.17 -11.59 -12.33
C PRO A 224 1.00 -11.29 -13.60
N ARG A 225 1.20 -9.99 -13.91
CA ARG A 225 1.98 -9.54 -15.10
C ARG A 225 3.26 -8.77 -14.76
N TYR A 226 3.29 -8.07 -13.63
CA TYR A 226 4.42 -7.20 -13.29
C TYR A 226 5.56 -8.02 -12.68
N GLN A 227 6.67 -8.11 -13.39
CA GLN A 227 7.84 -8.90 -13.02
C GLN A 227 9.11 -8.06 -13.03
N LEU A 228 10.02 -8.32 -12.08
CA LEU A 228 11.39 -7.82 -12.16
C LEU A 228 12.17 -8.66 -13.18
N SER A 229 12.84 -8.00 -14.12
CA SER A 229 13.70 -8.70 -15.08
C SER A 229 14.95 -9.25 -14.40
N VAL A 230 15.09 -10.58 -14.38
CA VAL A 230 16.26 -11.27 -13.80
C VAL A 230 17.57 -10.88 -14.49
N SER A 231 17.54 -10.48 -15.78
CA SER A 231 18.74 -10.04 -16.48
C SER A 231 19.34 -8.76 -15.90
N LEU A 232 18.52 -7.87 -15.34
CA LEU A 232 18.98 -6.61 -14.73
C LEU A 232 19.79 -6.87 -13.45
N VAL A 233 19.48 -7.94 -12.72
CA VAL A 233 20.19 -8.32 -11.49
C VAL A 233 21.59 -8.89 -11.78
N HIS A 234 21.78 -9.48 -12.98
CA HIS A 234 23.02 -10.17 -13.37
C HIS A 234 23.89 -9.37 -14.35
N MET A 235 23.67 -8.06 -14.45
CA MET A 235 24.50 -7.17 -15.29
C MET A 235 25.97 -7.20 -14.85
N SER A 236 26.90 -7.15 -15.81
CA SER A 236 28.34 -7.13 -15.54
C SER A 236 28.87 -5.72 -15.34
N LEU A 237 30.00 -5.60 -14.63
CA LEU A 237 30.80 -4.37 -14.54
C LEU A 237 31.12 -3.76 -15.90
N ARG A 238 31.31 -4.59 -16.93
CA ARG A 238 31.66 -4.14 -18.28
C ARG A 238 30.51 -3.43 -19.00
N ASP A 239 29.28 -3.65 -18.55
CA ASP A 239 28.07 -3.11 -19.15
C ASP A 239 27.62 -1.81 -18.47
N LEU A 240 28.29 -1.40 -17.38
CA LEU A 240 27.99 -0.14 -16.68
C LEU A 240 28.51 1.06 -17.48
N PRO A 241 27.72 2.15 -17.59
CA PRO A 241 28.20 3.40 -18.14
C PRO A 241 29.25 4.03 -17.22
N GLU A 242 30.03 4.96 -17.76
CA GLU A 242 30.86 5.84 -16.95
C GLU A 242 29.97 6.72 -16.06
N ILE A 243 30.29 6.76 -14.76
CA ILE A 243 29.50 7.48 -13.77
C ILE A 243 30.15 8.84 -13.51
N PRO A 244 29.51 9.96 -13.89
CA PRO A 244 30.05 11.28 -13.60
C PRO A 244 30.02 11.56 -12.10
N SER A 245 30.93 12.40 -11.63
CA SER A 245 30.81 12.97 -10.28
C SER A 245 29.67 13.98 -10.22
N PRO A 246 28.98 14.11 -9.08
CA PRO A 246 28.05 15.22 -8.85
C PRO A 246 28.72 16.58 -9.07
N PRO A 247 27.98 17.61 -9.51
CA PRO A 247 28.53 18.96 -9.66
C PRO A 247 29.13 19.51 -8.36
N ASP A 248 30.07 20.45 -8.50
CA ASP A 248 30.61 21.19 -7.35
C ASP A 248 29.50 21.93 -6.62
N GLY A 249 29.53 21.88 -5.28
CA GLY A 249 28.50 22.48 -4.43
C GLY A 249 27.15 21.76 -4.46
N ALA A 250 27.03 20.57 -5.09
CA ALA A 250 25.83 19.77 -5.01
C ALA A 250 25.49 19.42 -3.54
N PRO A 251 24.19 19.38 -3.16
CA PRO A 251 23.80 19.13 -1.79
C PRO A 251 24.19 17.72 -1.31
N GLY A 252 24.17 17.51 0.01
CA GLY A 252 24.40 16.21 0.64
C GLY A 252 23.12 15.55 1.13
N VAL A 253 22.96 14.26 0.84
CA VAL A 253 21.96 13.38 1.46
C VAL A 253 22.68 12.37 2.34
N VAL A 254 22.32 12.32 3.62
CA VAL A 254 22.93 11.42 4.60
C VAL A 254 22.08 10.17 4.74
N VAL A 255 22.71 9.00 4.71
CA VAL A 255 22.11 7.70 5.02
C VAL A 255 22.65 7.23 6.35
N LEU A 256 21.79 7.14 7.36
CA LEU A 256 22.12 6.58 8.68
C LEU A 256 21.68 5.11 8.72
N ASP A 257 22.62 4.18 8.60
CA ASP A 257 22.34 2.76 8.42
C ASP A 257 23.52 1.88 8.92
N SER A 258 23.72 0.70 8.33
CA SER A 258 24.74 -0.31 8.64
C SER A 258 26.13 -0.01 8.05
N GLY A 259 26.27 1.09 7.31
CA GLY A 259 27.50 1.50 6.62
C GLY A 259 27.30 1.63 5.12
N VAL A 260 28.40 1.75 4.36
CA VAL A 260 28.34 1.74 2.89
C VAL A 260 29.58 1.08 2.27
N ALA A 261 29.39 0.35 1.18
CA ALA A 261 30.47 -0.08 0.30
C ALA A 261 30.93 1.08 -0.61
N THR A 262 31.82 1.94 -0.10
CA THR A 262 32.28 3.16 -0.81
C THR A 262 32.94 2.90 -2.16
N GLY A 263 33.54 1.72 -2.35
CA GLY A 263 34.15 1.31 -3.62
C GLY A 263 33.19 0.80 -4.68
N HIS A 264 31.88 0.76 -4.39
CA HIS A 264 30.89 0.30 -5.37
C HIS A 264 30.92 1.19 -6.62
N PRO A 265 31.01 0.66 -7.85
CA PRO A 265 31.18 1.44 -9.08
C PRO A 265 30.12 2.54 -9.29
N LEU A 266 28.87 2.25 -8.93
CA LEU A 266 27.77 3.22 -9.01
C LEU A 266 27.72 4.22 -7.86
N LEU A 267 28.46 4.03 -6.77
CA LEU A 267 28.41 4.93 -5.60
C LEU A 267 29.68 5.78 -5.48
N ALA A 268 30.84 5.22 -5.84
CA ALA A 268 32.15 5.76 -5.52
C ALA A 268 32.34 7.23 -5.93
N SER A 269 31.85 7.63 -7.10
CA SER A 269 32.00 9.01 -7.60
C SER A 269 31.14 10.04 -6.83
N ALA A 270 30.14 9.58 -6.09
CA ALA A 270 29.16 10.40 -5.38
C ALA A 270 29.29 10.34 -3.85
N ILE A 271 30.12 9.46 -3.30
CA ILE A 271 30.40 9.44 -1.85
C ILE A 271 31.13 10.73 -1.46
N GLY A 272 30.55 11.48 -0.53
CA GLY A 272 31.18 12.64 0.09
C GLY A 272 32.06 12.24 1.28
N ASP A 273 31.48 11.55 2.25
CA ASP A 273 32.19 11.00 3.42
C ASP A 273 31.43 9.78 3.97
N ALA A 274 32.15 8.88 4.63
CA ALA A 274 31.60 7.71 5.30
C ALA A 274 32.25 7.54 6.68
N GLN A 275 31.45 7.68 7.73
CA GLN A 275 31.90 7.64 9.12
C GLN A 275 31.13 6.61 9.93
N SER A 276 31.76 6.09 10.98
CA SER A 276 31.10 5.20 11.93
C SER A 276 30.85 5.92 13.24
N PHE A 277 29.60 5.86 13.68
CA PHE A 277 29.15 6.30 14.99
C PHE A 277 28.80 5.09 15.89
N PHE A 278 29.06 3.88 15.38
CA PHE A 278 28.93 2.65 16.13
C PHE A 278 30.29 2.27 16.76
N PRO A 279 30.37 2.11 18.10
CA PRO A 279 31.62 1.79 18.77
C PRO A 279 32.29 0.51 18.25
N GLY A 280 33.58 0.59 17.92
CA GLY A 280 34.40 -0.57 17.55
C GLY A 280 34.25 -1.06 16.10
N LEU A 281 33.41 -0.42 15.29
CA LEU A 281 33.22 -0.78 13.89
C LEU A 281 33.60 0.38 12.96
N GLY A 282 34.13 0.05 11.78
CA GLY A 282 34.41 1.02 10.72
C GLY A 282 33.18 1.35 9.87
N PRO A 283 33.28 2.33 8.94
CA PRO A 283 32.15 2.79 8.12
C PRO A 283 31.71 1.80 7.03
N GLN A 284 32.44 0.71 6.86
CA GLN A 284 32.16 -0.31 5.84
C GLN A 284 30.85 -1.03 6.15
N ASP A 285 30.11 -1.37 5.10
CA ASP A 285 28.87 -2.16 5.22
C ASP A 285 29.16 -3.66 5.23
N GLU A 286 28.80 -4.32 6.33
CA GLU A 286 28.91 -5.77 6.51
C GLU A 286 27.54 -6.48 6.43
N SER A 287 26.45 -5.73 6.48
CA SER A 287 25.06 -6.23 6.39
C SER A 287 24.59 -6.27 4.93
N GLY A 288 24.99 -5.28 4.15
CA GLY A 288 24.52 -5.01 2.80
C GLY A 288 23.30 -4.11 2.72
N HIS A 289 22.61 -3.87 3.85
CA HIS A 289 21.42 -3.04 3.89
C HIS A 289 21.75 -1.59 3.57
N GLY A 290 22.76 -1.01 4.21
CA GLY A 290 23.13 0.39 4.04
C GLY A 290 23.60 0.73 2.63
N THR A 291 24.31 -0.19 1.98
CA THR A 291 24.71 -0.05 0.57
C THR A 291 23.49 -0.01 -0.36
N MET A 292 22.49 -0.87 -0.14
CA MET A 292 21.26 -0.81 -0.94
C MET A 292 20.46 0.47 -0.69
N VAL A 293 20.39 0.93 0.56
CA VAL A 293 19.73 2.19 0.92
C VAL A 293 20.44 3.37 0.24
N CYS A 294 21.78 3.38 0.22
CA CYS A 294 22.57 4.41 -0.48
C CYS A 294 22.30 4.43 -1.99
N GLY A 295 22.22 3.27 -2.65
CA GLY A 295 21.88 3.18 -4.07
C GLY A 295 20.53 3.82 -4.39
N LEU A 296 19.49 3.49 -3.62
CA LEU A 296 18.15 4.05 -3.81
C LEU A 296 18.08 5.53 -3.42
N ALA A 297 18.86 5.96 -2.42
CA ALA A 297 18.94 7.38 -2.03
C ALA A 297 19.65 8.22 -3.09
N LEU A 298 20.57 7.63 -3.87
CA LEU A 298 21.31 8.32 -4.92
C LEU A 298 20.60 8.36 -6.27
N TYR A 299 19.88 7.30 -6.62
CA TYR A 299 19.30 7.13 -7.96
C TYR A 299 17.77 7.04 -7.99
N GLY A 300 17.13 6.81 -6.85
CA GLY A 300 15.69 6.60 -6.77
C GLY A 300 15.27 5.27 -7.40
N ASP A 301 14.96 5.27 -8.69
CA ASP A 301 14.53 4.08 -9.43
C ASP A 301 15.68 3.47 -10.24
N ILE A 302 16.42 2.55 -9.61
CA ILE A 302 17.57 1.89 -10.22
C ILE A 302 17.17 1.05 -11.43
N GLU A 303 16.00 0.41 -11.42
CA GLU A 303 15.51 -0.34 -12.60
C GLU A 303 15.36 0.60 -13.80
N LYS A 304 14.83 1.80 -13.59
CA LYS A 304 14.72 2.81 -14.63
C LYS A 304 16.11 3.24 -15.14
N CYS A 305 17.06 3.53 -14.25
CA CYS A 305 18.43 3.86 -14.63
C CYS A 305 19.11 2.77 -15.47
N LEU A 306 18.88 1.50 -15.13
CA LEU A 306 19.39 0.35 -15.87
C LEU A 306 18.79 0.28 -17.27
N ASN A 307 17.47 0.43 -17.39
CA ASN A 307 16.77 0.38 -18.67
C ASN A 307 17.16 1.56 -19.59
N GLU A 308 17.43 2.74 -19.01
CA GLU A 308 17.89 3.93 -19.74
C GLU A 308 19.40 3.92 -20.01
N GLY A 309 20.15 2.99 -19.41
CA GLY A 309 21.62 2.95 -19.49
C GLY A 309 22.29 4.19 -18.90
N ARG A 310 21.65 4.86 -17.92
CA ARG A 310 22.04 6.18 -17.44
C ARG A 310 21.95 6.28 -15.92
N PHE A 311 23.12 6.48 -15.30
CA PHE A 311 23.26 6.74 -13.88
C PHE A 311 23.92 8.10 -13.69
N ILE A 312 23.15 9.10 -13.25
CA ILE A 312 23.65 10.45 -13.02
C ILE A 312 23.39 10.84 -11.57
N PRO A 313 24.42 10.82 -10.73
CA PRO A 313 24.38 11.44 -9.41
C PRO A 313 24.06 12.94 -9.47
N GLU A 314 22.92 13.34 -8.91
CA GLU A 314 22.56 14.77 -8.85
C GLU A 314 23.05 15.44 -7.56
N PHE A 315 23.51 14.66 -6.58
CA PHE A 315 23.97 15.12 -5.27
C PHE A 315 24.93 14.11 -4.64
N ARG A 316 25.54 14.46 -3.51
CA ARG A 316 26.48 13.60 -2.79
C ARG A 316 25.78 12.75 -1.74
N ILE A 317 26.27 11.53 -1.54
CA ILE A 317 25.84 10.66 -0.44
C ILE A 317 26.87 10.72 0.69
N PHE A 318 26.37 10.87 1.90
CA PHE A 318 27.13 10.76 3.13
C PHE A 318 26.60 9.56 3.92
N SER A 319 27.48 8.72 4.48
CA SER A 319 27.06 7.52 5.20
C SER A 319 27.48 7.58 6.66
N GLY A 320 26.53 7.43 7.57
CA GLY A 320 26.77 7.29 8.99
C GLY A 320 26.39 5.89 9.46
N ARG A 321 27.37 5.06 9.83
CA ARG A 321 27.09 3.74 10.43
C ARG A 321 26.59 3.93 11.86
N ILE A 322 25.39 3.43 12.16
CA ILE A 322 24.73 3.51 13.48
C ILE A 322 24.25 2.16 14.02
N ILE A 323 24.34 1.09 13.20
CA ILE A 323 23.95 -0.29 13.54
C ILE A 323 25.03 -1.30 13.09
N ASP A 324 24.99 -2.49 13.69
CA ASP A 324 25.90 -3.61 13.37
C ASP A 324 25.47 -4.39 12.12
N ALA A 325 26.21 -5.45 11.78
CA ALA A 325 25.94 -6.33 10.64
C ALA A 325 24.62 -7.13 10.76
N ALA A 326 24.10 -7.29 11.98
CA ALA A 326 22.81 -7.92 12.25
C ALA A 326 21.66 -6.88 12.32
N ASN A 327 21.93 -5.63 11.92
CA ASN A 327 21.03 -4.49 12.01
C ASN A 327 20.55 -4.18 13.44
N ARG A 328 21.40 -4.46 14.44
CA ARG A 328 21.14 -4.21 15.85
C ARG A 328 22.01 -3.08 16.39
N ASN A 329 21.61 -2.55 17.54
CA ASN A 329 22.39 -1.63 18.32
C ASN A 329 22.41 -2.08 19.78
N ASP A 330 23.34 -2.97 20.09
CA ASP A 330 23.48 -3.60 21.41
C ASP A 330 24.60 -2.94 22.25
N THR A 331 25.32 -1.97 21.68
CA THR A 331 26.52 -1.35 22.27
C THR A 331 26.25 0.01 22.91
N GLY A 332 25.02 0.53 22.85
CA GLY A 332 24.65 1.82 23.42
C GLY A 332 23.23 2.27 23.05
N PHE A 333 22.90 3.52 23.39
CA PHE A 333 21.66 4.16 22.93
C PHE A 333 21.84 4.64 21.48
N VAL A 334 21.07 4.07 20.55
CA VAL A 334 21.07 4.47 19.13
C VAL A 334 20.80 5.96 18.95
N GLU A 335 20.02 6.55 19.86
CA GLU A 335 19.74 7.98 19.94
C GLU A 335 21.04 8.81 19.99
N ASN A 336 22.03 8.39 20.79
CA ASN A 336 23.30 9.11 20.92
C ASN A 336 24.13 9.03 19.64
N HIS A 337 24.12 7.87 18.97
CA HIS A 337 24.83 7.70 17.69
C HIS A 337 24.21 8.60 16.61
N ILE A 338 22.88 8.71 16.57
CA ILE A 338 22.16 9.58 15.63
C ILE A 338 22.44 11.06 15.93
N ILE A 339 22.41 11.48 17.20
CA ILE A 339 22.76 12.86 17.59
C ILE A 339 24.19 13.22 17.12
N ALA A 340 25.16 12.34 17.39
CA ALA A 340 26.54 12.54 16.98
C ALA A 340 26.68 12.60 15.45
N ALA A 341 26.00 11.70 14.73
CA ALA A 341 26.02 11.67 13.27
C ALA A 341 25.43 12.93 12.65
N VAL A 342 24.25 13.35 13.11
CA VAL A 342 23.58 14.56 12.62
C VAL A 342 24.44 15.79 12.85
N LYS A 343 24.96 15.95 14.07
CA LYS A 343 25.87 17.05 14.39
C LYS A 343 27.09 17.06 13.47
N TYR A 344 27.75 15.92 13.29
CA TYR A 344 28.93 15.80 12.44
C TYR A 344 28.64 16.22 10.99
N PHE A 345 27.61 15.64 10.35
CA PHE A 345 27.33 15.90 8.95
C PHE A 345 26.76 17.30 8.68
N VAL A 346 26.06 17.90 9.64
CA VAL A 346 25.64 19.31 9.55
C VAL A 346 26.85 20.23 9.66
N GLU A 347 27.70 20.05 10.68
CA GLU A 347 28.83 20.96 10.95
C GLU A 347 29.93 20.88 9.88
N HIS A 348 30.24 19.68 9.37
CA HIS A 348 31.35 19.49 8.44
C HIS A 348 30.95 19.62 6.96
N TYR A 349 29.69 19.33 6.64
CA TYR A 349 29.24 19.20 5.25
C TYR A 349 27.93 19.94 4.94
N ASN A 350 27.32 20.62 5.91
CA ASN A 350 26.04 21.30 5.76
C ASN A 350 24.93 20.39 5.17
N CYS A 351 24.92 19.12 5.58
CA CYS A 351 23.90 18.17 5.15
C CYS A 351 22.53 18.54 5.75
N ARG A 352 21.49 18.52 4.93
CA ARG A 352 20.13 18.93 5.33
C ARG A 352 19.06 17.86 5.18
N ILE A 353 19.42 16.70 4.61
CA ILE A 353 18.51 15.58 4.39
C ILE A 353 19.15 14.33 4.98
N PHE A 354 18.39 13.65 5.83
CA PHE A 354 18.81 12.44 6.52
C PHE A 354 17.78 11.34 6.27
N ASN A 355 18.20 10.23 5.69
CA ASN A 355 17.42 9.02 5.58
C ASN A 355 17.72 8.09 6.75
N LEU A 356 16.67 7.63 7.43
CA LEU A 356 16.74 6.63 8.48
C LEU A 356 15.81 5.45 8.14
N SER A 357 16.39 4.43 7.53
CA SER A 357 15.70 3.17 7.18
C SER A 357 15.80 2.14 8.31
N PHE A 358 15.55 2.59 9.55
CA PHE A 358 15.67 1.80 10.78
C PHE A 358 14.45 2.02 11.68
N GLY A 359 13.98 0.95 12.34
CA GLY A 359 12.93 1.03 13.35
C GLY A 359 12.99 -0.16 14.32
N ASP A 360 12.59 0.07 15.57
CA ASP A 360 12.59 -0.99 16.61
C ASP A 360 11.25 -1.73 16.59
N LEU A 361 11.27 -2.99 16.10
CA LEU A 361 10.09 -3.86 16.00
C LEU A 361 9.35 -4.05 17.33
N ARG A 362 10.02 -3.85 18.48
CA ARG A 362 9.44 -3.98 19.82
C ARG A 362 8.73 -2.70 20.30
N LYS A 363 8.94 -1.57 19.62
CA LYS A 363 8.41 -0.25 20.00
C LYS A 363 7.24 0.17 19.11
N ILE A 364 6.20 -0.66 19.08
CA ILE A 364 4.93 -0.36 18.40
C ILE A 364 4.26 0.85 19.07
N TYR A 365 3.79 1.79 18.25
CA TYR A 365 3.07 2.95 18.74
C TYR A 365 1.59 2.62 18.94
N LEU A 366 1.13 2.60 20.19
CA LEU A 366 -0.24 2.24 20.59
C LEU A 366 -0.95 3.43 21.26
N ASP A 367 -0.95 4.59 20.61
CA ASP A 367 -1.56 5.86 21.09
C ASP A 367 -1.09 6.36 22.47
N GLY A 368 0.03 5.81 22.95
CA GLY A 368 0.66 6.19 24.19
C GLY A 368 1.71 7.28 24.02
N HIS A 369 2.64 7.33 24.97
CA HIS A 369 3.77 8.25 24.91
C HIS A 369 4.68 7.93 23.71
N VAL A 370 5.02 8.97 22.93
CA VAL A 370 6.01 8.89 21.86
C VAL A 370 7.35 8.47 22.46
N ARG A 371 8.03 7.50 21.82
CA ARG A 371 9.26 6.91 22.34
C ARG A 371 10.48 7.82 22.09
N GLY A 372 11.61 7.45 22.69
CA GLY A 372 12.81 8.28 22.77
C GLY A 372 13.35 8.72 21.41
N LEU A 373 13.46 7.81 20.44
CA LEU A 373 14.08 8.15 19.15
C LEU A 373 13.22 9.10 18.33
N ALA A 374 11.90 8.90 18.27
CA ALA A 374 10.99 9.85 17.62
C ALA A 374 11.09 11.28 18.22
N THR A 375 11.24 11.40 19.54
CA THR A 375 11.41 12.70 20.21
C THR A 375 12.77 13.33 19.90
N VAL A 376 13.83 12.52 19.80
CA VAL A 376 15.17 12.96 19.38
C VAL A 376 15.13 13.49 17.95
N LEU A 377 14.51 12.77 17.01
CA LEU A 377 14.39 13.24 15.63
C LEU A 377 13.59 14.54 15.53
N ASP A 378 12.49 14.66 16.29
CA ASP A 378 11.71 15.89 16.33
C ASP A 378 12.50 17.10 16.84
N SER A 379 13.39 16.87 17.80
CA SER A 379 14.26 17.92 18.37
C SER A 379 15.36 18.30 17.38
N LEU A 380 16.06 17.31 16.81
CA LEU A 380 17.13 17.54 15.84
C LEU A 380 16.62 18.21 14.56
N ALA A 381 15.43 17.83 14.08
CA ALA A 381 14.81 18.46 12.90
C ALA A 381 14.61 19.96 13.09
N ARG A 382 14.20 20.38 14.31
CA ARG A 382 14.00 21.79 14.66
C ARG A 382 15.31 22.53 14.91
N GLU A 383 16.20 21.91 15.68
CA GLU A 383 17.48 22.51 16.08
C GLU A 383 18.40 22.76 14.87
N TYR A 384 18.54 21.77 14.00
CA TYR A 384 19.44 21.83 12.85
C TYR A 384 18.74 22.22 11.54
N GLN A 385 17.41 22.43 11.55
CA GLN A 385 16.61 22.71 10.35
C GLN A 385 16.81 21.66 9.25
N VAL A 386 16.82 20.38 9.63
CA VAL A 386 17.05 19.24 8.73
C VAL A 386 15.77 18.44 8.50
N LEU A 387 15.68 17.80 7.33
CA LEU A 387 14.62 16.87 7.01
C LEU A 387 15.06 15.43 7.30
N PHE A 388 14.34 14.74 8.18
CA PHE A 388 14.43 13.28 8.29
C PHE A 388 13.37 12.60 7.44
N VAL A 389 13.80 11.61 6.65
CA VAL A 389 12.95 10.67 5.93
C VAL A 389 13.06 9.31 6.63
N VAL A 390 11.95 8.78 7.12
CA VAL A 390 11.91 7.64 8.03
C VAL A 390 11.01 6.54 7.48
N SER A 391 11.44 5.29 7.51
CA SER A 391 10.58 4.15 7.14
C SER A 391 9.49 3.90 8.19
N ALA A 392 8.28 3.54 7.75
CA ALA A 392 7.17 3.18 8.64
C ALA A 392 7.43 1.91 9.48
N GLY A 393 8.36 1.07 9.02
CA GLY A 393 8.70 -0.23 9.59
C GLY A 393 7.95 -1.37 8.89
N ASN A 394 8.43 -2.59 9.12
CA ASN A 394 7.87 -3.80 8.51
C ASN A 394 7.14 -4.63 9.57
N PHE A 395 5.95 -5.11 9.23
CA PHE A 395 5.19 -6.09 10.00
C PHE A 395 5.53 -7.49 9.50
N GLU A 396 5.99 -8.34 10.41
CA GLU A 396 6.47 -9.70 10.10
C GLU A 396 5.44 -10.79 10.45
N GLY A 397 4.22 -10.38 10.81
CA GLY A 397 3.23 -11.27 11.41
C GLY A 397 3.52 -11.53 12.90
N THR A 398 2.60 -12.25 13.51
CA THR A 398 2.70 -12.84 14.85
C THR A 398 2.29 -14.30 14.77
N ASP A 399 2.36 -15.02 15.88
CA ASP A 399 1.89 -16.41 15.94
C ASP A 399 0.39 -16.58 15.61
N VAL A 400 -0.38 -15.48 15.63
CA VAL A 400 -1.84 -15.49 15.46
C VAL A 400 -2.37 -14.57 14.37
N ILE A 401 -1.60 -13.58 13.90
CA ILE A 401 -2.05 -12.59 12.93
C ILE A 401 -0.92 -12.28 11.92
N PRO A 402 -1.15 -12.42 10.61
CA PRO A 402 -2.27 -13.14 10.01
C PRO A 402 -2.05 -14.66 10.11
N VAL A 403 -3.14 -15.43 10.25
CA VAL A 403 -3.10 -16.89 10.09
C VAL A 403 -2.97 -17.24 8.60
N ASP A 404 -3.67 -16.49 7.75
CA ASP A 404 -3.57 -16.56 6.29
C ASP A 404 -3.27 -15.17 5.72
N TRP A 405 -2.00 -14.98 5.36
CA TRP A 405 -1.48 -13.73 4.81
C TRP A 405 -2.21 -13.22 3.56
N ARG A 406 -2.76 -14.13 2.74
CA ARG A 406 -3.46 -13.76 1.50
C ARG A 406 -4.93 -13.47 1.78
N SER A 407 -5.60 -14.34 2.53
CA SER A 407 -7.04 -14.22 2.77
C SER A 407 -7.39 -13.07 3.72
N GLU A 408 -6.50 -12.71 4.65
CA GLU A 408 -6.71 -11.61 5.61
C GLU A 408 -6.19 -10.26 5.10
N TYR A 409 -5.51 -10.23 3.96
CA TYR A 409 -5.06 -8.97 3.35
C TYR A 409 -6.26 -8.21 2.75
N PRO A 410 -6.38 -6.89 2.96
CA PRO A 410 -5.46 -5.98 3.66
C PRO A 410 -5.82 -5.72 5.13
N ASP A 411 -6.83 -6.38 5.70
CA ASP A 411 -7.45 -5.97 6.96
C ASP A 411 -6.53 -6.12 8.18
N TYR A 412 -5.63 -7.13 8.21
CA TYR A 412 -4.66 -7.26 9.31
C TYR A 412 -3.72 -6.06 9.44
N LEU A 413 -3.57 -5.23 8.40
CA LEU A 413 -2.74 -4.03 8.44
C LEU A 413 -3.27 -3.00 9.46
N PHE A 414 -4.52 -3.09 9.87
CA PHE A 414 -5.12 -2.21 10.89
C PHE A 414 -5.15 -2.83 12.29
N SER A 415 -4.53 -4.00 12.47
CA SER A 415 -4.31 -4.60 13.78
C SER A 415 -3.35 -3.74 14.62
N PRO A 416 -3.47 -3.76 15.97
CA PRO A 416 -2.51 -3.09 16.85
C PRO A 416 -1.05 -3.46 16.56
N GLU A 417 -0.78 -4.70 16.17
CA GLU A 417 0.54 -5.27 15.92
C GLU A 417 1.19 -4.72 14.64
N ALA A 418 0.39 -4.37 13.64
CA ALA A 418 0.81 -3.82 12.36
C ALA A 418 0.97 -2.28 12.39
N ARG A 419 0.79 -1.62 13.54
CA ARG A 419 0.99 -0.18 13.66
C ARG A 419 2.44 0.25 13.50
N ILE A 420 2.65 1.50 13.07
CA ILE A 420 3.96 2.14 12.96
C ILE A 420 4.81 1.97 14.23
N ILE A 421 6.13 1.87 14.04
CA ILE A 421 7.13 1.67 15.10
C ILE A 421 8.06 2.86 15.24
N ASP A 422 8.65 3.05 16.42
CA ASP A 422 9.66 4.09 16.68
C ASP A 422 10.81 4.00 15.63
N PRO A 423 11.15 5.09 14.92
CA PRO A 423 10.77 6.49 15.14
C PRO A 423 9.71 7.08 14.20
N ALA A 424 9.00 6.25 13.43
CA ALA A 424 7.96 6.68 12.51
C ALA A 424 6.84 7.58 13.11
N PRO A 425 6.50 7.53 14.42
CA PRO A 425 5.54 8.44 15.03
C PRO A 425 5.99 9.91 15.15
N ALA A 426 7.26 10.25 14.91
CA ALA A 426 7.78 11.62 15.01
C ALA A 426 7.00 12.60 14.10
N LEU A 427 6.78 13.85 14.53
CA LEU A 427 5.90 14.80 13.84
C LEU A 427 6.62 15.74 12.87
N ASN A 428 7.92 15.98 13.06
CA ASN A 428 8.75 16.85 12.23
C ASN A 428 9.55 16.08 11.17
N VAL A 429 9.28 14.78 11.02
CA VAL A 429 9.87 13.91 9.99
C VAL A 429 8.87 13.64 8.86
N LEU A 430 9.35 13.04 7.78
CA LEU A 430 8.52 12.48 6.72
C LEU A 430 8.56 10.95 6.81
N THR A 431 7.46 10.33 7.24
CA THR A 431 7.34 8.87 7.38
C THR A 431 6.85 8.27 6.06
N VAL A 432 7.52 7.21 5.63
CA VAL A 432 7.32 6.57 4.32
C VAL A 432 6.85 5.13 4.51
N GLY A 433 5.65 4.83 4.04
CA GLY A 433 5.13 3.47 3.89
C GLY A 433 5.51 2.85 2.54
N SER A 434 5.06 1.62 2.29
CA SER A 434 5.45 0.86 1.10
C SER A 434 4.26 0.46 0.23
N LEU A 435 4.45 0.52 -1.10
CA LEU A 435 3.57 -0.04 -2.12
C LEU A 435 4.22 -1.25 -2.81
N ALA A 436 3.40 -2.14 -3.34
CA ALA A 436 3.83 -3.23 -4.21
C ALA A 436 4.09 -2.73 -5.64
N ARG A 437 5.24 -3.12 -6.20
CA ARG A 437 5.63 -2.83 -7.60
C ARG A 437 5.46 -4.03 -8.52
N TYR A 438 5.92 -5.18 -8.05
CA TYR A 438 5.90 -6.45 -8.76
C TYR A 438 4.87 -7.41 -8.14
N GLU A 439 4.33 -8.27 -8.98
CA GLU A 439 3.29 -9.24 -8.64
C GLU A 439 3.72 -10.68 -8.96
N GLN A 440 4.65 -10.86 -9.89
CA GLN A 440 5.05 -12.19 -10.35
C GLN A 440 6.37 -12.61 -9.70
N PRO A 441 6.35 -13.50 -8.70
CA PRO A 441 7.56 -13.98 -8.07
C PRO A 441 8.38 -14.82 -9.05
N ARG A 442 9.69 -14.93 -8.81
CA ARG A 442 10.67 -15.64 -9.64
C ARG A 442 10.24 -17.07 -10.00
N MET A 443 9.64 -17.80 -9.06
CA MET A 443 9.14 -19.14 -9.32
C MET A 443 7.90 -19.12 -10.24
N GLY A 444 7.02 -18.13 -10.08
CA GLY A 444 5.92 -17.87 -11.01
C GLY A 444 6.38 -17.42 -12.40
N GLN A 445 7.55 -16.76 -12.52
CA GLN A 445 8.15 -16.46 -13.83
C GLN A 445 8.71 -17.73 -14.50
N ARG A 446 9.31 -18.63 -13.72
CA ARG A 446 9.82 -19.93 -14.23
C ARG A 446 8.71 -20.90 -14.60
N HIS A 447 7.58 -20.81 -13.91
CA HIS A 447 6.41 -21.66 -14.11
C HIS A 447 5.16 -20.80 -14.37
N PRO A 448 5.06 -20.15 -15.55
CA PRO A 448 4.02 -19.14 -15.84
C PRO A 448 2.60 -19.71 -15.92
N HIS A 449 2.45 -21.03 -16.01
CA HIS A 449 1.16 -21.71 -15.96
C HIS A 449 0.81 -22.23 -14.56
N ASP A 450 1.76 -22.21 -13.62
CA ASP A 450 1.51 -22.64 -12.25
C ASP A 450 0.70 -21.57 -11.51
N VAL A 451 -0.49 -21.96 -11.04
CA VAL A 451 -1.40 -21.06 -10.29
C VAL A 451 -1.07 -21.00 -8.80
N GLY A 452 -0.17 -21.84 -8.30
CA GLY A 452 0.23 -21.91 -6.89
C GLY A 452 1.06 -20.72 -6.40
N TYR A 453 1.79 -20.02 -7.28
CA TYR A 453 2.56 -18.84 -6.88
C TYR A 453 1.74 -17.56 -7.07
N GLN A 454 1.23 -17.01 -5.97
CA GLN A 454 0.35 -15.84 -6.00
C GLN A 454 0.97 -14.66 -5.23
N PRO A 455 0.88 -13.43 -5.73
CA PRO A 455 1.17 -12.25 -4.92
C PRO A 455 0.12 -12.06 -3.84
N ILE A 456 0.46 -11.37 -2.77
CA ILE A 456 -0.52 -10.91 -1.79
C ILE A 456 -1.14 -9.58 -2.25
N ALA A 457 -0.32 -8.57 -2.51
CA ALA A 457 -0.79 -7.27 -2.99
C ALA A 457 -0.66 -7.17 -4.52
N ARG A 458 -1.57 -6.43 -5.17
CA ARG A 458 -1.39 -6.00 -6.57
C ARG A 458 -0.53 -4.76 -6.66
N ARG A 459 -0.04 -4.44 -7.86
CA ARG A 459 0.72 -3.22 -8.11
C ARG A 459 -0.07 -2.01 -7.64
N ASP A 460 0.63 -1.06 -7.02
CA ASP A 460 0.06 0.16 -6.45
C ASP A 460 -0.90 -0.04 -5.27
N GLN A 461 -0.99 -1.26 -4.72
CA GLN A 461 -1.60 -1.52 -3.41
C GLN A 461 -0.54 -1.48 -2.29
N PRO A 462 -0.94 -1.24 -1.03
CA PRO A 462 -0.03 -1.26 0.11
C PRO A 462 0.74 -2.58 0.20
N SER A 463 2.04 -2.52 0.45
CA SER A 463 2.82 -3.72 0.65
C SER A 463 2.27 -4.51 1.86
N PRO A 464 2.18 -5.84 1.78
CA PRO A 464 1.67 -6.70 2.87
C PRO A 464 2.40 -6.52 4.21
N PHE A 465 3.66 -6.10 4.18
CA PHE A 465 4.46 -5.83 5.37
C PHE A 465 4.43 -4.38 5.83
N THR A 466 3.79 -3.44 5.13
CA THR A 466 3.84 -2.03 5.54
C THR A 466 3.13 -1.82 6.87
N ARG A 467 3.64 -0.94 7.73
CA ARG A 467 2.95 -0.56 8.96
C ARG A 467 2.06 0.66 8.76
N THR A 468 0.97 0.73 9.54
CA THR A 468 -0.08 1.75 9.39
C THR A 468 -0.21 2.67 10.59
N GLY A 469 -0.78 3.85 10.35
CA GLY A 469 -1.13 4.80 11.39
C GLY A 469 -2.41 4.45 12.16
N PRO A 470 -2.99 5.41 12.88
CA PRO A 470 -2.59 6.82 12.92
C PRO A 470 -1.32 7.06 13.76
N GLY A 471 -0.74 8.24 13.58
CA GLY A 471 0.30 8.80 14.46
C GLY A 471 -0.26 9.56 15.66
N PRO A 472 0.62 10.24 16.44
CA PRO A 472 0.22 11.01 17.61
C PRO A 472 -0.87 12.04 17.31
N ARG A 473 -1.87 12.12 18.19
CA ARG A 473 -3.05 13.00 18.03
C ARG A 473 -3.77 12.83 16.69
N LYS A 474 -3.84 11.59 16.19
CA LYS A 474 -4.44 11.24 14.89
C LYS A 474 -3.74 11.91 13.70
N ALA A 475 -2.44 12.24 13.84
CA ALA A 475 -1.64 12.67 12.70
C ALA A 475 -1.64 11.58 11.62
N ILE A 476 -1.71 12.00 10.36
CA ILE A 476 -1.65 11.09 9.22
C ILE A 476 -0.27 10.45 9.18
N LYS A 477 -0.21 9.13 9.32
CA LYS A 477 1.00 8.32 9.22
C LYS A 477 0.68 7.01 8.50
N PRO A 478 1.57 6.52 7.62
CA PRO A 478 2.70 7.25 7.02
C PRO A 478 2.20 8.51 6.28
N GLU A 479 3.04 9.52 6.07
CA GLU A 479 2.62 10.69 5.28
C GLU A 479 2.61 10.39 3.78
N VAL A 480 3.56 9.61 3.29
CA VAL A 480 3.67 9.25 1.87
C VAL A 480 4.08 7.80 1.72
N VAL A 481 3.99 7.29 0.50
CA VAL A 481 4.42 5.93 0.15
C VAL A 481 5.27 5.91 -1.11
N GLU A 482 6.13 4.90 -1.22
CA GLU A 482 6.84 4.55 -2.45
C GLU A 482 6.85 3.03 -2.62
N TYR A 483 7.26 2.52 -3.79
CA TYR A 483 7.50 1.11 -3.97
C TYR A 483 8.64 0.63 -3.06
N GLY A 484 8.34 -0.35 -2.21
CA GLY A 484 9.33 -1.04 -1.37
C GLY A 484 9.25 -2.57 -1.48
N GLY A 485 8.38 -3.09 -2.34
CA GLY A 485 8.28 -4.51 -2.66
C GLY A 485 6.97 -5.17 -2.21
N ASN A 486 6.89 -6.48 -2.37
CA ASN A 486 5.68 -7.28 -2.15
C ASN A 486 6.01 -8.66 -1.55
N PHE A 487 4.99 -9.35 -1.06
CA PHE A 487 5.06 -10.75 -0.66
C PHE A 487 4.31 -11.62 -1.67
N SER A 488 4.77 -12.85 -1.83
CA SER A 488 4.03 -13.92 -2.48
C SER A 488 3.78 -15.06 -1.52
N VAL A 489 2.82 -15.92 -1.87
CA VAL A 489 2.54 -17.17 -1.18
C VAL A 489 2.65 -18.32 -2.18
N ASP A 490 3.02 -19.50 -1.69
CA ASP A 490 2.75 -20.75 -2.39
C ASP A 490 1.47 -21.36 -1.80
N LEU A 491 0.42 -21.42 -2.60
CA LEU A 491 -0.89 -21.94 -2.18
C LEU A 491 -0.84 -23.39 -1.69
N ARG A 492 0.23 -24.14 -2.01
CA ARG A 492 0.46 -25.52 -1.56
C ARG A 492 1.04 -25.61 -0.15
N LEU A 493 1.52 -24.49 0.41
CA LEU A 493 2.20 -24.41 1.70
C LEU A 493 1.42 -23.55 2.72
N SER A 494 0.11 -23.78 2.81
CA SER A 494 -0.78 -23.12 3.78
C SER A 494 -0.72 -21.59 3.73
N ASN A 495 -0.58 -20.98 2.54
CA ASN A 495 -0.52 -19.53 2.32
C ASN A 495 0.53 -18.78 3.18
N HIS A 496 1.62 -19.45 3.56
CA HIS A 496 2.73 -18.77 4.21
C HIS A 496 3.52 -17.94 3.20
N VAL A 497 4.06 -16.81 3.67
CA VAL A 497 4.87 -15.90 2.86
C VAL A 497 6.09 -16.66 2.32
N ALA A 498 6.25 -16.64 1.01
CA ALA A 498 7.43 -17.16 0.34
C ALA A 498 8.68 -16.39 0.81
N GLY A 499 9.80 -17.11 0.87
CA GLY A 499 11.06 -16.59 1.38
C GLY A 499 11.53 -15.28 0.71
N PRO A 500 12.48 -14.56 1.32
CA PRO A 500 12.85 -13.18 0.97
C PRO A 500 13.44 -13.01 -0.45
N THR A 501 13.75 -14.09 -1.15
CA THR A 501 14.36 -14.09 -2.49
C THR A 501 13.36 -14.39 -3.62
N ASP A 502 12.08 -14.10 -3.41
CA ASP A 502 11.02 -14.35 -4.40
C ASP A 502 11.03 -13.36 -5.57
N GLY A 503 11.91 -12.35 -5.58
CA GLY A 503 12.06 -11.39 -6.67
C GLY A 503 10.98 -10.30 -6.70
N LEU A 504 10.23 -10.14 -5.60
CA LEU A 504 9.21 -9.12 -5.45
C LEU A 504 9.70 -7.86 -4.69
N GLY A 505 11.01 -7.75 -4.46
CA GLY A 505 11.66 -6.59 -3.86
C GLY A 505 12.11 -5.54 -4.88
N GLU A 506 12.68 -4.46 -4.39
CA GLU A 506 13.33 -3.43 -5.23
C GLU A 506 14.79 -3.80 -5.47
N ILE A 507 15.28 -3.52 -6.68
CA ILE A 507 16.68 -3.69 -7.06
C ILE A 507 17.53 -2.51 -6.58
N SER A 508 18.68 -2.80 -5.96
CA SER A 508 19.66 -1.78 -5.57
C SER A 508 21.10 -2.29 -5.59
N THR A 509 22.06 -1.39 -5.34
CA THR A 509 23.50 -1.67 -5.28
C THR A 509 23.86 -2.64 -4.16
N ALA A 510 24.71 -3.64 -4.44
CA ALA A 510 25.09 -4.64 -3.45
C ALA A 510 26.49 -4.38 -2.85
N HIS A 511 26.63 -4.61 -1.55
CA HIS A 511 27.91 -4.45 -0.86
C HIS A 511 29.00 -5.46 -1.33
N ASN A 512 28.60 -6.65 -1.78
CA ASN A 512 29.48 -7.71 -2.25
C ASN A 512 29.80 -7.60 -3.76
N PHE A 513 29.83 -6.38 -4.30
CA PHE A 513 30.13 -6.12 -5.72
C PHE A 513 31.46 -6.73 -6.20
N ALA A 514 32.45 -6.81 -5.31
CA ALA A 514 33.75 -7.43 -5.62
C ALA A 514 33.64 -8.92 -5.95
N THR A 515 32.58 -9.62 -5.53
CA THR A 515 32.32 -11.02 -5.89
C THR A 515 31.50 -11.16 -7.18
N GLY A 516 31.29 -10.07 -7.92
CA GLY A 516 30.54 -10.04 -9.18
C GLY A 516 29.05 -9.72 -9.06
N ASN A 517 28.53 -9.49 -7.85
CA ASN A 517 27.13 -9.12 -7.63
C ASN A 517 26.99 -7.61 -7.54
N LEU A 518 26.74 -6.91 -8.64
CA LEU A 518 26.54 -5.45 -8.61
C LEU A 518 25.22 -5.04 -7.95
N PHE A 519 24.20 -5.90 -8.10
CA PHE A 519 22.86 -5.61 -7.62
C PHE A 519 22.36 -6.70 -6.69
N LYS A 520 21.50 -6.28 -5.76
CA LYS A 520 20.72 -7.13 -4.87
C LYS A 520 19.27 -6.68 -4.93
N VAL A 521 18.37 -7.62 -4.72
CA VAL A 521 16.92 -7.38 -4.64
C VAL A 521 16.47 -7.67 -3.22
N ASP A 522 15.71 -6.76 -2.63
CA ASP A 522 15.19 -6.92 -1.27
C ASP A 522 13.92 -6.10 -1.06
N ARG A 523 13.16 -6.39 -0.01
CA ARG A 523 11.83 -5.81 0.23
C ARG A 523 11.70 -5.21 1.62
N GLY A 524 10.98 -4.11 1.73
CA GLY A 524 10.82 -3.38 2.98
C GLY A 524 10.52 -1.90 2.78
N THR A 525 9.89 -1.28 3.78
CA THR A 525 9.73 0.18 3.86
C THR A 525 11.08 0.91 3.89
N SER A 526 12.16 0.22 4.28
CA SER A 526 13.55 0.66 4.20
C SER A 526 14.05 0.91 2.78
N PHE A 527 13.38 0.39 1.75
CA PHE A 527 13.67 0.62 0.33
C PHE A 527 12.72 1.63 -0.33
N ALA A 528 11.58 1.94 0.32
CA ALA A 528 10.69 3.02 -0.08
C ALA A 528 11.20 4.39 0.42
N ALA A 529 11.61 4.47 1.70
CA ALA A 529 12.13 5.69 2.33
C ALA A 529 13.28 6.37 1.55
N PRO A 530 14.37 5.68 1.13
CA PRO A 530 15.48 6.31 0.45
C PRO A 530 15.10 6.95 -0.89
N LYS A 531 14.07 6.45 -1.58
CA LYS A 531 13.57 7.07 -2.81
C LYS A 531 12.92 8.44 -2.55
N ILE A 532 12.30 8.61 -1.39
CA ILE A 532 11.79 9.91 -0.94
C ILE A 532 12.94 10.82 -0.53
N ALA A 533 14.01 10.28 0.08
CA ALA A 533 15.23 11.05 0.33
C ALA A 533 15.91 11.49 -0.98
N TYR A 534 15.91 10.64 -2.02
CA TYR A 534 16.34 10.99 -3.37
C TYR A 534 15.56 12.18 -3.91
N LEU A 535 14.23 12.11 -3.84
CA LEU A 535 13.34 13.18 -4.27
C LEU A 535 13.57 14.48 -3.49
N ALA A 536 13.80 14.39 -2.17
CA ALA A 536 14.17 15.54 -1.36
C ALA A 536 15.52 16.13 -1.79
N GLY A 537 16.50 15.30 -2.18
CA GLY A 537 17.80 15.72 -2.71
C GLY A 537 17.67 16.50 -4.02
N LEU A 538 16.83 16.01 -4.95
CA LEU A 538 16.49 16.73 -6.19
C LEU A 538 15.83 18.08 -5.91
N LEU A 539 14.87 18.10 -4.99
CA LEU A 539 14.20 19.33 -4.55
C LEU A 539 15.19 20.34 -3.98
N LEU A 540 16.07 19.90 -3.08
CA LEU A 540 17.03 20.77 -2.42
C LEU A 540 18.07 21.32 -3.39
N ARG A 541 18.48 20.53 -4.38
CA ARG A 541 19.33 21.02 -5.47
C ARG A 541 18.62 22.10 -6.28
N ARG A 542 17.32 21.95 -6.54
CA ARG A 542 16.55 22.90 -7.34
C ARG A 542 16.18 24.17 -6.57
N TYR A 543 15.89 24.02 -5.28
CA TYR A 543 15.54 25.10 -4.36
C TYR A 543 16.49 25.09 -3.16
N PRO A 544 17.73 25.61 -3.32
CA PRO A 544 18.75 25.55 -2.26
C PRO A 544 18.35 26.22 -0.95
N ASP A 545 17.44 27.20 -0.98
CA ASP A 545 16.95 27.91 0.21
C ASP A 545 15.78 27.19 0.91
N ALA A 546 15.28 26.09 0.36
CA ALA A 546 14.13 25.38 0.92
C ALA A 546 14.50 24.79 2.30
N GLY A 547 13.70 25.14 3.30
CA GLY A 547 13.76 24.54 4.62
C GLY A 547 13.03 23.20 4.67
N PRO A 548 13.17 22.43 5.77
CA PRO A 548 12.61 21.09 5.87
C PRO A 548 11.08 21.07 5.74
N ASN A 549 10.39 22.12 6.21
CA ASN A 549 8.94 22.22 6.09
C ASN A 549 8.47 22.42 4.64
N LEU A 550 9.17 23.25 3.84
CA LEU A 550 8.83 23.43 2.44
C LEU A 550 9.09 22.15 1.63
N LEU A 551 10.21 21.47 1.89
CA LEU A 551 10.50 20.17 1.26
C LEU A 551 9.39 19.15 1.55
N ARG A 552 8.98 19.01 2.82
CA ARG A 552 7.87 18.13 3.23
C ARG A 552 6.57 18.51 2.56
N ALA A 553 6.23 19.80 2.58
CA ALA A 553 4.99 20.31 2.01
C ALA A 553 4.90 20.04 0.50
N LEU A 554 6.00 20.24 -0.26
CA LEU A 554 6.04 19.97 -1.70
C LEU A 554 5.86 18.49 -2.02
N ILE A 555 6.54 17.61 -1.29
CA ILE A 555 6.41 16.16 -1.47
C ILE A 555 4.96 15.72 -1.20
N VAL A 556 4.39 16.16 -0.09
CA VAL A 556 3.02 15.82 0.32
C VAL A 556 1.96 16.41 -0.64
N ALA A 557 2.08 17.70 -1.01
CA ALA A 557 1.09 18.38 -1.87
C ALA A 557 1.00 17.81 -3.30
N HIS A 558 2.02 17.07 -3.72
CA HIS A 558 2.07 16.40 -5.02
C HIS A 558 2.00 14.88 -4.93
N SER A 559 1.63 14.37 -3.75
CA SER A 559 1.29 12.97 -3.55
C SER A 559 -0.16 12.68 -3.94
N ARG A 560 -0.41 11.48 -4.48
CA ARG A 560 -1.74 11.00 -4.83
C ARG A 560 -1.93 9.57 -4.38
N CYS A 561 -3.09 9.29 -3.79
CA CYS A 561 -3.49 7.91 -3.52
C CYS A 561 -3.61 7.15 -4.85
N PRO A 562 -2.94 6.00 -5.01
CA PRO A 562 -3.10 5.20 -6.23
C PRO A 562 -4.50 4.63 -6.34
N GLU A 563 -5.03 4.55 -7.57
CA GLU A 563 -6.37 4.04 -7.85
C GLU A 563 -6.58 2.60 -7.34
N ALA A 564 -5.56 1.75 -7.47
CA ALA A 564 -5.59 0.37 -6.96
C ALA A 564 -5.83 0.31 -5.44
N THR A 565 -5.27 1.26 -4.69
CA THR A 565 -5.48 1.39 -3.25
C THR A 565 -6.89 1.91 -2.93
N ILE A 566 -7.39 2.90 -3.67
CA ILE A 566 -8.77 3.41 -3.49
C ILE A 566 -9.78 2.29 -3.69
N LYS A 567 -9.61 1.48 -4.74
CA LYS A 567 -10.44 0.32 -5.05
C LYS A 567 -10.33 -0.77 -3.97
N LEU A 568 -9.13 -1.05 -3.49
CA LEU A 568 -8.89 -2.05 -2.43
C LEU A 568 -9.69 -1.74 -1.15
N PHE A 569 -9.81 -0.48 -0.77
CA PHE A 569 -10.54 -0.05 0.42
C PHE A 569 -11.97 0.45 0.14
N ASN A 570 -12.49 0.25 -1.07
CA ASN A 570 -13.83 0.72 -1.48
C ASN A 570 -14.05 2.23 -1.19
N GLY A 571 -12.99 3.05 -1.28
CA GLY A 571 -13.04 4.49 -1.01
C GLY A 571 -13.11 4.89 0.47
N ASP A 572 -12.86 3.98 1.42
CA ASP A 572 -12.78 4.31 2.85
C ASP A 572 -11.58 5.24 3.14
N LEU A 573 -11.87 6.53 3.30
CA LEU A 573 -10.85 7.56 3.48
C LEU A 573 -10.04 7.38 4.77
N GLU A 574 -10.64 6.86 5.85
CA GLU A 574 -9.90 6.68 7.11
C GLU A 574 -8.85 5.59 6.96
N LYS A 575 -9.24 4.43 6.39
CA LYS A 575 -8.29 3.35 6.06
C LYS A 575 -7.20 3.83 5.10
N ILE A 576 -7.59 4.54 4.03
CA ILE A 576 -6.66 5.07 3.03
C ILE A 576 -5.63 6.02 3.65
N PHE A 577 -6.06 6.98 4.48
CA PHE A 577 -5.13 7.91 5.13
C PHE A 577 -4.19 7.20 6.12
N ASN A 578 -4.66 6.17 6.81
CA ASN A 578 -3.82 5.42 7.76
C ASN A 578 -2.82 4.47 7.08
N VAL A 579 -3.05 4.06 5.82
CA VAL A 579 -2.17 3.11 5.13
C VAL A 579 -1.23 3.76 4.10
N VAL A 580 -1.71 4.74 3.34
CA VAL A 580 -0.89 5.41 2.31
C VAL A 580 -0.72 6.92 2.53
N GLY A 581 -1.33 7.49 3.57
CA GLY A 581 -1.23 8.92 3.85
C GLY A 581 -1.78 9.78 2.73
N TYR A 582 -0.97 10.74 2.29
CA TYR A 582 -1.25 11.58 1.12
C TYR A 582 -0.97 10.86 -0.21
N GLY A 583 -0.43 9.64 -0.16
CA GLY A 583 -0.21 8.76 -1.28
C GLY A 583 1.22 8.79 -1.84
N LYS A 584 1.36 8.39 -3.10
CA LYS A 584 2.63 8.29 -3.81
C LYS A 584 2.98 9.63 -4.46
N PRO A 585 4.16 10.23 -4.21
CA PRO A 585 4.57 11.47 -4.85
C PRO A 585 4.75 11.33 -6.36
N ASP A 586 4.23 12.29 -7.13
CA ASP A 586 4.59 12.46 -8.53
C ASP A 586 5.90 13.26 -8.61
N TRP A 587 7.02 12.56 -8.84
CA TRP A 587 8.36 13.14 -8.69
C TRP A 587 8.58 14.36 -9.58
N GLU A 588 8.04 14.37 -10.80
CA GLU A 588 8.22 15.53 -11.67
C GLU A 588 7.40 16.72 -11.17
N LYS A 589 6.15 16.52 -10.76
CA LYS A 589 5.30 17.59 -10.22
C LYS A 589 5.77 18.09 -8.86
N VAL A 590 6.49 17.26 -8.12
CA VAL A 590 7.15 17.66 -6.88
C VAL A 590 8.26 18.68 -7.15
N VAL A 591 9.05 18.51 -8.22
CA VAL A 591 10.22 19.36 -8.51
C VAL A 591 9.90 20.52 -9.44
N TYR A 592 8.96 20.32 -10.37
CA TYR A 592 8.70 21.21 -11.49
C TYR A 592 7.23 21.63 -11.57
N SER A 593 7.03 22.86 -12.00
CA SER A 593 5.77 23.31 -12.58
C SER A 593 5.74 22.99 -14.08
N PHE A 594 4.56 22.99 -14.65
CA PHE A 594 4.29 22.74 -16.06
C PHE A 594 3.31 23.80 -16.61
N GLU A 595 3.21 23.91 -17.93
CA GLU A 595 2.33 24.87 -18.62
C GLU A 595 0.87 24.82 -18.12
N ASN A 596 0.37 23.62 -17.83
CA ASN A 596 -1.00 23.41 -17.36
C ASN A 596 -1.11 23.16 -15.85
N LYS A 597 0.01 23.27 -15.10
CA LYS A 597 0.04 23.04 -13.66
C LYS A 597 1.14 23.85 -13.00
N VAL A 598 0.74 24.89 -12.30
CA VAL A 598 1.65 25.75 -11.54
C VAL A 598 1.60 25.39 -10.07
N THR A 599 2.77 25.22 -9.46
CA THR A 599 2.91 25.15 -8.01
C THR A 599 3.39 26.49 -7.48
N LEU A 600 2.67 26.99 -6.48
CA LEU A 600 2.93 28.25 -5.81
C LEU A 600 3.53 27.95 -4.44
N ILE A 601 4.70 28.49 -4.15
CA ILE A 601 5.44 28.23 -2.91
C ILE A 601 5.65 29.51 -2.10
N ASN A 602 5.58 29.39 -0.79
CA ASN A 602 6.16 30.36 0.13
C ASN A 602 6.70 29.67 1.38
N GLN A 603 7.74 30.23 1.97
CA GLN A 603 8.29 29.82 3.25
C GLN A 603 8.61 31.07 4.06
N GLU A 604 7.78 31.33 5.07
CA GLU A 604 7.90 32.48 5.97
C GLU A 604 7.47 32.06 7.38
N GLU A 605 7.78 32.90 8.36
CA GLU A 605 7.29 32.76 9.73
C GLU A 605 6.01 33.59 9.92
N ILE A 606 5.05 33.02 10.64
CA ILE A 606 3.79 33.67 10.99
C ILE A 606 3.63 33.66 12.52
N GLU A 607 3.39 34.82 13.11
CA GLU A 607 3.14 34.92 14.55
C GLU A 607 1.75 34.36 14.89
N GLY A 608 1.57 33.90 16.13
CA GLY A 608 0.27 33.46 16.61
C GLY A 608 -0.80 34.55 16.41
N GLU A 609 -2.01 34.15 16.04
CA GLU A 609 -3.16 35.05 15.80
C GLU A 609 -3.01 36.04 14.62
N SER A 610 -1.99 35.88 13.78
CA SER A 610 -1.80 36.68 12.56
C SER A 610 -2.24 35.95 11.27
N HIS A 611 -2.31 36.68 10.14
CA HIS A 611 -2.72 36.19 8.81
C HIS A 611 -1.76 36.72 7.76
N HIS A 612 -1.35 35.87 6.83
CA HIS A 612 -0.67 36.30 5.61
C HIS A 612 -1.69 36.38 4.48
N PHE A 613 -1.72 37.52 3.77
CA PHE A 613 -2.48 37.66 2.54
C PHE A 613 -1.57 37.38 1.36
N TYR A 614 -2.06 36.70 0.33
CA TYR A 614 -1.31 36.41 -0.89
C TYR A 614 -2.19 36.75 -2.09
N GLU A 615 -1.61 37.42 -3.08
CA GLU A 615 -2.24 37.61 -4.38
C GLU A 615 -1.87 36.46 -5.31
N ILE A 616 -2.88 35.85 -5.94
CA ILE A 616 -2.66 34.82 -6.96
C ILE A 616 -2.97 35.46 -8.31
N PRO A 617 -1.96 35.74 -9.15
CA PRO A 617 -2.20 36.28 -10.48
C PRO A 617 -2.82 35.20 -11.35
N LEU A 618 -4.12 35.33 -11.64
CA LEU A 618 -4.84 34.45 -12.56
C LEU A 618 -4.96 35.14 -13.93
N PRO A 619 -4.59 34.48 -15.04
CA PRO A 619 -4.77 35.05 -16.38
C PRO A 619 -6.24 35.38 -16.65
N GLU A 620 -6.53 36.44 -17.41
CA GLU A 620 -7.91 36.82 -17.77
C GLU A 620 -8.67 35.68 -18.47
N ASP A 621 -7.95 34.90 -19.30
CA ASP A 621 -8.49 33.71 -19.99
C ASP A 621 -9.02 32.62 -19.03
N PHE A 622 -8.55 32.60 -17.78
CA PHE A 622 -9.04 31.66 -16.76
C PHE A 622 -10.51 31.94 -16.38
N PHE A 623 -10.98 33.17 -16.59
CA PHE A 623 -12.36 33.59 -16.35
C PHE A 623 -13.23 33.54 -17.62
N GLY A 624 -12.62 33.25 -18.78
CA GLY A 624 -13.25 33.25 -20.09
C GLY A 624 -13.83 31.89 -20.50
N ARG A 625 -15.03 31.55 -20.01
CA ARG A 625 -15.99 30.80 -20.85
C ARG A 625 -17.14 31.73 -21.20
N GLN A 626 -17.16 32.12 -22.47
CA GLN A 626 -18.26 32.84 -23.10
C GLN A 626 -19.58 32.14 -22.78
N ARG A 627 -20.56 32.94 -22.33
CA ARG A 627 -21.97 32.66 -22.56
C ARG A 627 -22.14 32.59 -24.08
N GLU A 628 -22.16 31.40 -24.66
CA GLU A 628 -22.86 31.22 -25.94
C GLU A 628 -24.33 31.52 -25.65
N GLY A 629 -24.74 32.73 -26.01
CA GLY A 629 -26.13 33.12 -26.01
C GLY A 629 -26.86 32.27 -27.04
N CYS A 630 -27.79 31.45 -26.56
CA CYS A 630 -28.95 31.11 -27.37
C CYS A 630 -29.64 32.41 -27.79
N GLY A 631 -29.45 32.83 -29.03
CA GLY A 631 -30.11 33.99 -29.62
C GLY A 631 -29.87 34.04 -31.12
N GLY A 632 -30.78 33.46 -31.90
CA GLY A 632 -30.82 33.51 -33.36
C GLY A 632 -31.20 32.19 -33.98
#